data_AF-A0A7C3Q9L2-F1
#
_entry.id   AF-A0A7C3Q9L2-F1
#
_cell.length_a   1.000
_cell.length_b   1.000
_cell.length_c   1.000
_cell.angle_alpha   90.00
_cell.angle_beta   90.00
_cell.angle_gamma   90.00
#
_symmetry.space_group_name_H-M   'P 1'
#
loop_
_entity.id
_entity.type
_entity.pdbx_description
1 polymer ?
#
loop_
_entity_poly.entity_id
_entity_poly.type
_entity_poly.pdbx_seq_one_letter_code
_entity_poly.pdbx_strand_id
1 'polypeptide(L)'
;MGLFSSKPRNGDLAPGERAIACYHCGHGCLVPASAQSAACKSCGKHLNLNDVVVTAGGFGAPLATCGTLIVDRKARLVTRAVAAGEHLEVRGTLSARVSCGGRLVLGDHATLKGDCKAKTLKVEPGAIIEGGYFEIGG
;
A
#
# COMPACT_ATOMS: atom_id res chain seq x y z
N MET A 1 -3.31 -26.80 0.11
CA MET A 1 -3.70 -26.58 -1.29
C MET A 1 -4.35 -25.19 -1.41
N GLY A 2 -3.55 -24.15 -1.64
CA GLY A 2 -4.05 -22.79 -1.88
C GLY A 2 -3.74 -22.43 -3.32
N LEU A 3 -4.78 -22.28 -4.14
CA LEU A 3 -4.66 -21.82 -5.52
C LEU A 3 -4.07 -20.40 -5.50
N PHE A 4 -2.82 -20.27 -5.95
CA PHE A 4 -2.20 -18.98 -6.24
C PHE A 4 -3.01 -18.32 -7.36
N SER A 5 -3.99 -17.50 -7.00
CA SER A 5 -4.75 -16.70 -7.96
C SER A 5 -3.83 -15.58 -8.44
N SER A 6 -3.19 -15.84 -9.59
CA SER A 6 -2.34 -14.88 -10.29
C SER A 6 -3.08 -13.55 -10.47
N LYS A 7 -2.40 -12.44 -10.10
CA LYS A 7 -2.84 -11.09 -10.41
C LYS A 7 -3.15 -11.04 -11.93
N PRO A 8 -4.31 -10.52 -12.38
CA PRO A 8 -4.60 -10.41 -13.80
C PRO A 8 -3.48 -9.63 -14.48
N ARG A 9 -2.99 -10.15 -15.62
CA ARG A 9 -1.89 -9.55 -16.37
C ARG A 9 -2.42 -8.36 -17.16
N ASN A 10 -1.56 -7.39 -17.43
CA ASN A 10 -1.94 -6.11 -18.05
C ASN A 10 -2.56 -6.24 -19.46
N GLY A 11 -2.50 -7.42 -20.08
CA GLY A 11 -3.01 -7.69 -21.44
C GLY A 11 -4.50 -8.06 -21.52
N ASP A 12 -5.18 -8.28 -20.40
CA ASP A 12 -6.58 -8.73 -20.36
C ASP A 12 -7.58 -7.60 -20.02
N LEU A 13 -7.12 -6.35 -19.92
CA LEU A 13 -7.94 -5.24 -19.45
C LEU A 13 -8.71 -4.57 -20.60
N ALA A 14 -10.02 -4.42 -20.42
CA ALA A 14 -10.80 -3.55 -21.28
C ALA A 14 -10.30 -2.09 -21.13
N PRO A 15 -10.41 -1.26 -22.19
CA PRO A 15 -10.08 0.15 -22.10
C PRO A 15 -10.84 0.82 -20.94
N GLY A 16 -10.10 1.39 -19.98
CA GLY A 16 -10.69 2.06 -18.81
C GLY A 16 -10.88 1.18 -17.59
N GLU A 17 -10.34 -0.04 -17.55
CA GLU A 17 -10.21 -0.86 -16.33
C GLU A 17 -8.79 -0.86 -15.77
N ARG A 18 -8.66 -1.16 -14.48
CA ARG A 18 -7.38 -1.43 -13.82
C ARG A 18 -7.44 -2.65 -12.91
N ALA A 19 -6.30 -3.29 -12.74
CA ALA A 19 -6.12 -4.44 -11.87
C ALA A 19 -5.59 -4.01 -10.50
N ILE A 20 -6.41 -4.18 -9.47
CA ILE A 20 -6.04 -3.94 -8.07
C ILE A 20 -5.91 -5.25 -7.29
N ALA A 21 -5.25 -5.20 -6.13
CA ALA A 21 -5.27 -6.30 -5.18
C ALA A 21 -6.03 -5.89 -3.92
N CYS A 22 -6.88 -6.79 -3.41
CA CYS A 22 -7.57 -6.58 -2.16
C CYS A 22 -6.57 -6.55 -1.00
N TYR A 23 -6.49 -5.46 -0.24
CA TYR A 23 -5.62 -5.36 0.92
C TYR A 23 -6.09 -6.18 2.15
N HIS A 24 -7.20 -6.91 2.05
CA HIS A 24 -7.68 -7.83 3.08
C HIS A 24 -7.37 -9.31 2.82
N CYS A 25 -7.50 -9.77 1.57
CA CYS A 25 -7.32 -11.18 1.21
C CYS A 25 -6.31 -11.42 0.09
N GLY A 26 -5.78 -10.36 -0.53
CA GLY A 26 -4.82 -10.45 -1.63
C GLY A 26 -5.43 -10.76 -3.00
N HIS A 27 -6.75 -11.03 -3.10
CA HIS A 27 -7.39 -11.37 -4.36
C HIS A 27 -7.30 -10.22 -5.38
N GLY A 28 -6.87 -10.54 -6.60
CA GLY A 28 -6.83 -9.62 -7.72
C GLY A 28 -8.23 -9.28 -8.21
N CYS A 29 -8.54 -8.00 -8.37
CA CYS A 29 -9.84 -7.53 -8.85
C CYS A 29 -9.65 -6.62 -10.07
N LEU A 30 -10.48 -6.78 -11.09
CA LEU A 30 -10.64 -5.81 -12.16
C LEU A 30 -11.73 -4.83 -11.77
N VAL A 31 -11.39 -3.54 -11.81
CA VAL A 31 -12.28 -2.43 -11.47
C VAL A 31 -12.15 -1.35 -12.54
N PRO A 32 -13.20 -0.54 -12.78
CA PRO A 32 -13.07 0.66 -13.61
C PRO A 32 -11.96 1.56 -13.07
N ALA A 33 -11.16 2.16 -13.95
CA ALA A 33 -10.09 3.08 -13.59
C ALA A 33 -10.59 4.30 -12.82
N SER A 34 -11.83 4.73 -13.08
CA SER A 34 -12.52 5.84 -12.39
C SER A 34 -13.17 5.46 -11.06
N ALA A 35 -13.20 4.17 -10.69
CA ALA A 35 -13.85 3.73 -9.47
C ALA A 35 -13.08 4.21 -8.23
N GLN A 36 -13.81 4.83 -7.30
CA GLN A 36 -13.29 5.30 -6.01
C GLN A 36 -13.41 4.25 -4.90
N SER A 37 -14.34 3.32 -5.06
CA SER A 37 -14.55 2.20 -4.17
C SER A 37 -14.93 0.94 -4.94
N ALA A 38 -14.70 -0.22 -4.34
CA ALA A 38 -15.20 -1.50 -4.85
C ALA A 38 -15.42 -2.49 -3.70
N ALA A 39 -16.28 -3.47 -3.92
CA ALA A 39 -16.35 -4.64 -3.05
C ALA A 39 -15.44 -5.74 -3.61
N CYS A 40 -14.64 -6.36 -2.75
CA CYS A 40 -13.83 -7.51 -3.16
C CYS A 40 -14.74 -8.69 -3.52
N LYS A 41 -14.61 -9.23 -4.73
CA LYS A 41 -15.40 -10.39 -5.20
C LYS A 41 -15.11 -11.69 -4.43
N SER A 42 -13.96 -11.78 -3.76
CA SER A 42 -13.56 -12.96 -3.00
C SER A 42 -13.95 -12.90 -1.52
N CYS A 43 -13.75 -11.77 -0.84
CA CYS A 43 -14.03 -11.67 0.60
C CYS A 43 -15.21 -10.75 0.96
N GLY A 44 -15.83 -10.10 -0.02
CA GLY A 44 -16.97 -9.19 0.18
C GLY A 44 -16.65 -7.85 0.84
N LYS A 45 -15.42 -7.65 1.33
CA LYS A 45 -15.04 -6.41 2.05
C LYS A 45 -14.92 -5.23 1.12
N HIS A 46 -15.22 -4.05 1.68
CA HIS A 46 -15.13 -2.77 0.97
C HIS A 46 -13.68 -2.32 0.82
N LEU A 47 -13.35 -1.85 -0.38
CA LEU A 47 -12.04 -1.38 -0.79
C LEU A 47 -12.09 0.10 -1.08
N ASN A 48 -11.16 0.85 -0.49
CA ASN A 48 -10.87 2.22 -0.91
C ASN A 48 -9.89 2.17 -2.09
N LEU A 49 -10.28 2.74 -3.23
CA LEU A 49 -9.46 2.75 -4.44
C LEU A 49 -8.75 4.10 -4.65
N ASN A 50 -9.09 5.11 -3.85
CA ASN A 50 -8.54 6.46 -3.96
C ASN A 50 -7.13 6.54 -3.41
N ASP A 51 -6.36 7.47 -3.93
CA ASP A 51 -5.09 7.85 -3.33
C ASP A 51 -5.32 8.55 -1.99
N VAL A 52 -4.43 8.31 -1.04
CA VAL A 52 -4.50 8.84 0.32
C VAL A 52 -3.22 9.62 0.61
N VAL A 53 -3.36 10.89 0.97
CA VAL A 53 -2.24 11.73 1.41
C VAL A 53 -2.43 12.07 2.89
N VAL A 54 -1.45 11.68 3.70
CA VAL A 54 -1.41 11.96 5.13
C VAL A 54 -0.52 13.18 5.33
N THR A 55 -1.13 14.35 5.52
CA THR A 55 -0.44 15.64 5.70
C THR A 55 -0.24 16.02 7.16
N ALA A 56 -1.08 15.47 8.06
CA ALA A 56 -1.00 15.67 9.50
C ALA A 56 -0.75 14.34 10.20
N GLY A 57 0.13 14.36 11.20
CA GLY A 57 0.40 13.20 12.04
C GLY A 57 -0.78 12.85 12.95
N GLY A 58 -0.80 11.62 13.44
CA GLY A 58 -1.85 11.14 14.32
C GLY A 58 -1.64 9.70 14.78
N PHE A 59 -2.32 9.36 15.88
CA PHE A 59 -2.52 7.99 16.33
C PHE A 59 -3.92 7.58 15.90
N GLY A 60 -4.08 6.44 15.24
CA GLY A 60 -5.38 6.14 14.67
C GLY A 60 -5.60 4.74 14.16
N ALA A 61 -6.75 4.58 13.51
CA ALA A 61 -7.15 3.35 12.84
C ALA A 61 -6.15 2.96 11.74
N PRO A 62 -6.16 1.69 11.29
CA PRO A 62 -5.38 1.26 10.15
C PRO A 62 -5.75 2.09 8.93
N LEU A 63 -4.74 2.44 8.12
CA LEU A 63 -4.97 3.08 6.84
C LEU A 63 -4.77 2.05 5.74
N ALA A 64 -5.74 1.97 4.84
CA ALA A 64 -5.68 1.04 3.73
C ALA A 64 -6.27 1.66 2.47
N THR A 65 -5.55 1.51 1.37
CA THR A 65 -6.02 1.85 0.03
C THR A 65 -5.45 0.86 -1.00
N CYS A 66 -6.20 0.64 -2.08
CA CYS A 66 -5.71 -0.05 -3.27
C CYS A 66 -4.91 0.88 -4.20
N GLY A 67 -4.98 2.19 -4.01
CA GLY A 67 -4.21 3.18 -4.76
C GLY A 67 -2.85 3.50 -4.13
N THR A 68 -2.47 4.76 -4.26
CA THR A 68 -1.24 5.35 -3.71
C THR A 68 -1.46 5.88 -2.31
N LEU A 69 -0.51 5.66 -1.41
CA LEU A 69 -0.49 6.28 -0.08
C LEU A 69 0.78 7.10 0.09
N ILE A 70 0.64 8.38 0.46
CA ILE A 70 1.76 9.29 0.69
C ILE A 70 1.71 9.76 2.14
N VAL A 71 2.80 9.53 2.88
CA VAL A 71 3.02 10.13 4.20
C VAL A 71 3.92 11.35 4.01
N ASP A 72 3.36 12.54 4.17
CA ASP A 72 4.08 13.80 3.96
C ASP A 72 5.25 13.97 4.95
N ARG A 73 6.21 14.83 4.60
CA ARG A 73 7.40 15.12 5.43
C ARG A 73 7.01 15.61 6.83
N LYS A 74 5.95 16.41 6.95
CA LYS A 74 5.48 16.94 8.24
C LYS A 74 4.66 15.93 9.03
N ALA A 75 4.27 14.80 8.43
CA ALA A 75 3.41 13.82 9.06
C ALA A 75 4.21 12.82 9.92
N ARG A 76 3.68 12.58 11.12
CA ARG A 76 4.09 11.48 11.99
C ARG A 76 2.90 10.54 12.19
N LEU A 77 2.88 9.45 11.45
CA LEU A 77 1.81 8.47 11.49
C LEU A 77 2.22 7.28 12.36
N VAL A 78 1.43 7.02 13.41
CA VAL A 78 1.60 5.84 14.26
C VAL A 78 0.29 5.06 14.23
N THR A 79 0.32 3.87 13.65
CA THR A 79 -0.87 3.00 13.53
C THR A 79 -0.46 1.53 13.50
N ARG A 80 -1.41 0.64 13.75
CA ARG A 80 -1.14 -0.81 13.78
C ARG A 80 -0.79 -1.38 12.40
N ALA A 81 -1.38 -0.85 11.34
CA ALA A 81 -1.18 -1.36 9.99
C ALA A 81 -1.45 -0.29 8.92
N VAL A 82 -0.62 -0.32 7.87
CA VAL A 82 -0.78 0.48 6.66
C VAL A 82 -0.73 -0.43 5.45
N ALA A 83 -1.72 -0.32 4.57
CA ALA A 83 -1.76 -1.04 3.30
C ALA A 83 -1.92 -0.10 2.11
N ALA A 84 -1.08 -0.28 1.09
CA ALA A 84 -1.16 0.43 -0.18
C ALA A 84 -1.11 -0.58 -1.33
N GLY A 85 -2.01 -0.48 -2.29
CA GLY A 85 -2.09 -1.45 -3.38
C GLY A 85 -1.03 -1.22 -4.47
N GLU A 86 -0.78 0.04 -4.82
CA GLU A 86 0.08 0.39 -5.96
C GLU A 86 1.41 1.01 -5.53
N HIS A 87 1.35 2.09 -4.75
CA HIS A 87 2.53 2.84 -4.36
C HIS A 87 2.41 3.34 -2.92
N LEU A 88 3.50 3.25 -2.16
CA LEU A 88 3.63 3.86 -0.84
C LEU A 88 4.86 4.74 -0.81
N GLU A 89 4.68 6.03 -0.54
CA GLU A 89 5.77 6.98 -0.34
C GLU A 89 5.77 7.49 1.09
N VAL A 90 6.89 7.35 1.78
CA VAL A 90 7.07 7.85 3.14
C VAL A 90 8.12 8.94 3.12
N ARG A 91 7.73 10.19 3.38
CA ARG A 91 8.66 11.33 3.52
C ARG A 91 8.84 11.78 4.96
N GLY A 92 7.88 11.46 5.83
CA GLY A 92 7.90 11.78 7.25
C GLY A 92 8.25 10.57 8.12
N THR A 93 7.58 10.43 9.25
CA THR A 93 7.74 9.28 10.15
C THR A 93 6.52 8.36 10.06
N LEU A 94 6.76 7.07 9.79
CA LEU A 94 5.75 6.02 9.78
C LEU A 94 6.14 4.92 10.76
N SER A 95 5.27 4.64 11.74
CA SER A 95 5.38 3.47 12.61
C SER A 95 4.14 2.60 12.45
N ALA A 96 4.31 1.46 11.77
CA ALA A 96 3.24 0.50 11.48
C ALA A 96 3.78 -0.81 10.89
N ARG A 97 2.94 -1.85 10.85
CA ARG A 97 3.12 -2.95 9.90
C ARG A 97 2.68 -2.51 8.50
N VAL A 98 3.60 -2.51 7.55
CA VAL A 98 3.41 -2.02 6.19
C VAL A 98 3.22 -3.19 5.21
N SER A 99 2.19 -3.09 4.37
CA SER A 99 1.98 -3.98 3.23
C SER A 99 1.75 -3.17 1.96
N CYS A 100 2.71 -3.21 1.04
CA CYS A 100 2.64 -2.53 -0.26
C CYS A 100 2.56 -3.56 -1.40
N GLY A 101 1.51 -3.49 -2.23
CA GLY A 101 1.34 -4.36 -3.40
C GLY A 101 2.21 -3.97 -4.61
N GLY A 102 2.97 -2.88 -4.51
CA GLY A 102 3.84 -2.38 -5.57
C GLY A 102 5.10 -1.73 -5.03
N ARG A 103 5.32 -0.46 -5.36
CA ARG A 103 6.57 0.25 -5.04
C ARG A 103 6.49 0.97 -3.70
N LEU A 104 7.40 0.67 -2.79
CA LEU A 104 7.64 1.44 -1.58
C LEU A 104 8.84 2.37 -1.79
N VAL A 105 8.68 3.64 -1.48
CA VAL A 105 9.76 4.65 -1.48
C VAL A 105 9.86 5.26 -0.10
N LEU A 106 11.05 5.18 0.51
CA LEU A 106 11.41 5.98 1.67
C LEU A 106 12.16 7.21 1.16
N GLY A 107 11.55 8.37 1.31
CA GLY A 107 12.10 9.67 0.92
C GLY A 107 13.24 10.13 1.82
N ASP A 108 13.78 11.31 1.50
CA ASP A 108 14.90 11.90 2.22
C ASP A 108 14.55 12.18 3.69
N HIS A 109 15.37 11.67 4.61
CA HIS A 109 15.12 11.77 6.07
C HIS A 109 13.83 11.11 6.56
N ALA A 110 13.21 10.24 5.75
CA ALA A 110 12.05 9.47 6.17
C ALA A 110 12.43 8.45 7.25
N THR A 111 11.55 8.21 8.21
CA THR A 111 11.74 7.19 9.23
C THR A 111 10.63 6.15 9.16
N LEU A 112 10.99 4.90 8.89
CA LEU A 112 10.07 3.76 8.91
C LEU A 112 10.39 2.86 10.10
N LYS A 113 9.38 2.58 10.94
CA LYS A 113 9.50 1.68 12.09
C LYS A 113 8.48 0.55 12.01
N GLY A 114 8.95 -0.70 11.99
CA GLY A 114 8.11 -1.89 11.98
C GLY A 114 8.24 -2.76 10.74
N ASP A 115 7.45 -3.83 10.69
CA ASP A 115 7.48 -4.81 9.61
C ASP A 115 7.06 -4.20 8.28
N CYS A 116 7.66 -4.65 7.19
CA CYS A 116 7.38 -4.16 5.85
C CYS A 116 7.39 -5.27 4.81
N LYS A 117 6.32 -5.37 4.03
CA LYS A 117 6.27 -6.20 2.82
C LYS A 117 6.02 -5.32 1.61
N ALA A 118 6.85 -5.43 0.57
CA ALA A 118 6.67 -4.70 -0.67
C ALA A 118 7.20 -5.48 -1.88
N LYS A 119 6.78 -5.12 -3.10
CA LYS A 119 7.39 -5.71 -4.31
C LYS A 119 8.77 -5.12 -4.60
N THR A 120 8.89 -3.81 -4.41
CA THR A 120 10.16 -3.10 -4.59
C THR A 120 10.29 -2.07 -3.48
N LEU A 121 11.51 -1.87 -3.00
CA LEU A 121 11.85 -0.86 -2.00
C LEU A 121 12.94 0.04 -2.58
N LYS A 122 12.67 1.35 -2.63
CA LYS A 122 13.67 2.39 -2.87
C LYS A 122 13.88 3.16 -1.57
N VAL A 123 15.15 3.33 -1.19
CA VAL A 123 15.53 4.10 0.00
C VAL A 123 16.39 5.26 -0.46
N GLU A 124 15.92 6.48 -0.23
CA GLU A 124 16.68 7.70 -0.53
C GLU A 124 17.71 8.00 0.57
N PRO A 125 18.76 8.77 0.26
CA PRO A 125 19.76 9.18 1.24
C PRO A 125 19.14 9.83 2.48
N GLY A 126 19.63 9.45 3.66
CA GLY A 126 19.17 9.97 4.95
C GLY A 126 17.92 9.29 5.50
N ALA A 127 17.27 8.40 4.76
CA ALA A 127 16.18 7.60 5.31
C ALA A 127 16.67 6.61 6.38
N ILE A 128 15.84 6.38 7.39
CA ILE A 128 16.12 5.53 8.56
C ILE A 128 15.08 4.41 8.62
N ILE A 129 15.54 3.18 8.72
CA ILE A 129 14.72 2.01 9.02
C ILE A 129 15.03 1.57 10.45
N GLU A 130 14.04 1.63 11.34
CA GLU A 130 14.20 1.22 12.73
C GLU A 130 13.43 -0.08 13.02
N GLY A 131 14.17 -1.19 12.98
CA GLY A 131 13.67 -2.51 13.32
C GLY A 131 12.58 -3.04 12.38
N GLY A 132 12.07 -4.23 12.71
CA GLY A 132 11.04 -4.93 11.93
C GLY A 132 11.61 -5.90 10.89
N TYR A 133 10.73 -6.73 10.34
CA TYR A 133 11.05 -7.70 9.29
C TYR A 133 10.68 -7.15 7.90
N PHE A 134 11.62 -7.19 6.95
CA PHE A 134 11.44 -6.66 5.59
C PHE A 134 11.43 -7.79 4.56
N GLU A 135 10.32 -7.92 3.84
CA GLU A 135 10.14 -8.88 2.74
C GLU A 135 9.95 -8.11 1.42
N ILE A 136 10.98 -8.12 0.56
CA ILE A 136 10.98 -7.41 -0.73
C ILE A 136 11.05 -8.40 -1.89
N GLY A 137 10.17 -8.26 -2.88
CA GLY A 137 10.20 -9.03 -4.13
C GLY A 137 9.27 -10.23 -4.20
N GLY A 138 8.33 -10.37 -3.25
CA GLY A 138 7.29 -11.40 -3.25
C GLY A 138 6.12 -11.16 -4.21
#